data_AF-A0A6P1JBR7-F1
#
_entry.id   AF-A0A6P1JBR7-F1
#
_cell.length_a   1.000
_cell.length_b   1.000
_cell.length_c   1.000
_cell.angle_alpha   90.00
_cell.angle_beta   90.00
_cell.angle_gamma   90.00
#
_symmetry.space_group_name_H-M   'P 1'
#
loop_
_entity.id
_entity.type
_entity.pdbx_description
1 polymer ?
#
loop_
_entity_poly.entity_id
_entity_poly.type
_entity_poly.pdbx_seq_one_letter_code
_entity_poly.pdbx_strand_id
1 'polypeptide(L)' 'MDIRELQDEELMAQAREWRQRALRGEKDARGIAHELEREVRRRRGTPQKDVPRPLPTMRTLAELPERQHRSWKPW' A
#
# COMPACT_ATOMS: atom_id res chain seq x y z
N MET A 1 3.30 1.47 21.89
CA MET A 1 4.45 2.02 21.17
C MET A 1 3.92 2.97 20.13
N ASP A 2 4.31 4.24 20.16
CA ASP A 2 3.86 5.22 19.18
C ASP A 2 4.67 5.09 17.89
N ILE A 3 4.07 4.43 16.90
CA ILE A 3 4.65 4.16 15.58
C ILE A 3 5.03 5.47 14.83
N ARG A 4 4.45 6.60 15.25
CA ARG A 4 4.66 7.93 14.67
C ARG A 4 5.94 8.62 15.14
N GLU A 5 6.50 8.21 16.28
CA GLU A 5 7.71 8.84 16.87
C GLU A 5 9.00 8.10 16.49
N LEU A 6 8.89 6.86 16.03
CA LEU A 6 10.03 6.06 15.56
C LEU A 6 10.70 6.72 14.35
N GLN A 7 12.03 6.69 14.30
CA GLN A 7 12.79 7.07 13.10
C GLN A 7 12.52 6.07 11.97
N ASP A 8 12.67 6.51 10.72
CA ASP A 8 12.36 5.69 9.54
C ASP A 8 13.18 4.40 9.47
N GLU A 9 14.43 4.43 9.93
CA GLU A 9 15.31 3.25 9.98
C GLU A 9 14.82 2.21 10.99
N GLU A 10 14.42 2.67 12.17
CA GLU A 10 13.92 1.80 13.23
C GLU A 10 12.54 1.24 12.91
N LEU A 11 11.69 2.06 12.29
CA LEU A 11 10.39 1.64 11.76
C LEU A 11 10.54 0.51 10.72
N MET A 12 11.53 0.60 9.84
CA MET A 12 11.84 -0.46 8.88
C MET A 12 12.39 -1.72 9.54
N ALA A 13 13.31 -1.58 10.49
CA ALA A 13 13.89 -2.71 11.20
C ALA A 13 12.80 -3.50 11.90
N GLN A 14 11.88 -2.80 12.58
CA GLN A 14 10.78 -3.40 13.30
C GLN A 14 9.75 -4.03 12.35
N ALA A 15 9.43 -3.38 11.23
CA ALA A 15 8.57 -3.97 10.20
C ALA A 15 9.12 -5.31 9.70
N ARG A 16 10.43 -5.39 9.45
CA ARG A 16 11.10 -6.63 9.00
C ARG A 16 11.07 -7.71 10.07
N GLU A 17 11.32 -7.35 11.33
CA GLU A 17 11.29 -8.29 12.44
C GLU A 17 9.89 -8.90 12.62
N TRP A 18 8.86 -8.07 12.64
CA TRP A 18 7.47 -8.53 12.73
C TRP A 18 7.06 -9.34 11.50
N ARG A 19 7.57 -9.01 10.31
CA ARG A 19 7.34 -9.80 9.11
C ARG A 19 7.94 -11.20 9.23
N GLN A 20 9.16 -11.32 9.77
CA GLN A 20 9.79 -12.63 10.01
C GLN A 20 9.00 -13.44 11.05
N ARG A 21 8.52 -12.81 12.12
CA ARG A 21 7.65 -13.46 13.11
C ARG A 21 6.32 -13.94 12.52
N ALA A 22 5.69 -13.11 11.68
CA ALA A 22 4.49 -13.48 10.95
C ALA A 22 4.71 -14.67 10.00
N LEU A 23 5.90 -14.76 9.37
CA LEU A 23 6.27 -15.91 8.54
C LEU A 23 6.50 -17.19 9.34
N ARG A 24 6.91 -17.08 10.62
CA ARG A 24 7.02 -18.22 11.54
C ARG A 24 5.66 -18.73 12.04
N GLY A 25 4.56 -18.04 11.70
CA GLY A 25 3.20 -18.45 12.06
C GLY A 25 2.61 -17.73 13.27
N GLU A 26 3.25 -16.68 13.78
CA GLU A 26 2.62 -15.83 14.79
C GLU A 26 1.45 -15.04 14.18
N LYS A 27 0.23 -15.34 14.66
CA LYS A 27 -1.01 -14.79 14.12
C LYS A 27 -1.10 -13.27 14.32
N ASP A 28 -0.70 -12.79 15.49
CA ASP A 28 -0.79 -11.36 15.85
C ASP A 28 0.33 -10.53 15.22
N ALA A 29 1.47 -11.16 14.90
CA ALA A 29 2.59 -10.51 14.24
C ALA A 29 2.25 -9.98 12.84
N ARG A 30 1.26 -10.59 12.16
CA ARG A 30 0.87 -10.18 10.80
C ARG A 30 0.17 -8.83 10.79
N GLY A 31 -0.64 -8.52 11.81
CA GLY A 31 -1.28 -7.22 11.97
C GLY A 31 -0.26 -6.13 12.26
N ILE A 32 0.64 -6.39 13.23
CA ILE A 32 1.68 -5.45 13.63
C ILE A 32 2.65 -5.17 12.47
N ALA A 33 3.10 -6.21 11.75
CA ALA A 33 3.93 -6.04 10.56
C ALA A 33 3.25 -5.15 9.51
N HIS A 34 1.96 -5.36 9.26
CA HIS A 34 1.23 -4.59 8.26
C HIS A 34 1.09 -3.11 8.64
N GLU A 35 0.84 -2.80 9.91
CA GLU A 35 0.75 -1.41 10.38
C GLU A 35 2.07 -0.66 10.24
N LEU A 36 3.18 -1.31 10.59
CA LEU A 36 4.52 -0.75 10.45
C LEU A 36 4.88 -0.55 8.96
N GLU A 37 4.65 -1.55 8.11
CA GLU A 37 4.88 -1.43 6.66
C GLU A 37 4.01 -0.34 6.02
N ARG A 38 2.78 -0.15 6.51
CA ARG A 38 1.88 0.90 6.03
C ARG A 38 2.43 2.28 6.39
N GLU A 39 2.96 2.46 7.59
CA GLU A 39 3.59 3.72 8.00
C GLU A 39 4.91 3.96 7.24
N VAL A 40 5.75 2.94 7.02
CA VAL A 40 6.95 3.04 6.17
C VAL A 40 6.58 3.51 4.76
N ARG A 41 5.55 2.90 4.16
CA ARG A 41 5.07 3.30 2.82
C ARG A 41 4.45 4.68 2.82
N ARG A 42 3.75 5.06 3.89
CA ARG A 42 3.22 6.41 4.02
C ARG A 42 4.36 7.42 4.02
N ARG A 43 5.36 7.27 4.88
CA ARG A 43 6.49 8.22 5.00
C ARG A 43 7.36 8.30 3.75
N ARG A 44 7.68 7.14 3.15
CA ARG A 44 8.50 7.06 1.92
C ARG A 44 7.73 7.40 0.65
N GLY A 45 6.44 7.10 0.64
CA GLY A 45 5.53 7.25 -0.49
C GLY A 45 4.73 8.55 -0.48
N THR A 46 4.78 9.36 0.58
CA THR A 46 4.43 10.78 0.52
C THR A 46 5.53 11.51 -0.23
N PRO A 47 5.31 11.94 -1.49
CA PRO A 47 5.93 13.18 -1.90
C PRO A 47 5.45 14.23 -0.90
N GLN A 48 6.37 14.71 -0.08
CA GLN A 48 6.17 15.96 0.63
C GLN A 48 5.72 16.98 -0.43
N LYS A 49 4.54 17.56 -0.23
CA LYS A 49 3.79 18.49 -1.10
C LYS A 49 2.68 17.83 -1.91
N ASP A 50 1.45 18.19 -1.54
CA ASP A 50 0.35 18.70 -2.34
C ASP A 50 0.62 19.02 -3.82
N VAL A 51 1.19 18.10 -4.59
CA VAL A 51 1.09 18.17 -6.05
C VAL A 51 -0.24 17.49 -6.38
N PRO A 52 -1.28 18.21 -6.82
CA PRO A 52 -2.49 17.56 -7.29
C PRO A 52 -2.08 16.66 -8.44
N ARG A 53 -2.00 15.35 -8.19
CA ARG A 53 -1.90 14.36 -9.25
C ARG A 53 -3.20 14.54 -10.04
N PRO A 54 -3.15 14.98 -11.31
CA PRO A 54 -4.36 15.06 -12.09
C PRO A 54 -4.98 13.66 -12.09
N LEU A 55 -6.14 13.54 -11.47
CA LEU A 55 -6.93 12.31 -11.60
C LEU A 55 -7.20 12.14 -13.09
N PRO A 56 -7.10 10.92 -13.64
CA PRO A 56 -7.53 10.69 -15.01
C PRO A 56 -8.96 11.21 -15.14
N THR A 57 -9.18 12.10 -16.12
CA THR A 57 -10.50 12.66 -16.40
C THR A 57 -11.49 11.52 -16.50
N MET A 58 -12.45 11.47 -15.56
CA MET A 58 -13.49 10.46 -15.57
C MET A 58 -14.33 10.66 -16.83
N ARG A 59 -14.12 9.81 -17.82
CA ARG A 59 -15.01 9.72 -18.99
C ARG A 59 -16.24 8.95 -18.56
N THR A 60 -17.42 9.46 -18.93
CA THR A 60 -18.65 8.75 -18.63
C THR A 60 -18.67 7.44 -19.42
N LEU A 61 -19.20 6.37 -18.83
CA LEU A 61 -19.21 5.04 -19.46
C LEU A 61 -19.87 5.05 -20.85
N ALA A 62 -20.78 6.00 -21.09
CA ALA A 62 -21.45 6.22 -22.38
C ALA A 62 -20.53 6.78 -23.48
N GLU A 63 -19.40 7.41 -23.12
CA GLU A 63 -18.43 8.00 -24.06
C GLU A 63 -17.31 7.04 -24.46
N LEU A 64 -17.23 5.87 -23.82
CA LEU A 64 -16.30 4.84 -24.26
C LEU A 64 -16.82 4.28 -25.59
N PRO A 65 -16.05 4.39 -26.70
CA PRO A 65 -16.41 3.68 -27.92
C PRO A 65 -16.53 2.21 -27.55
N GLU A 66 -17.64 1.61 -27.96
CA GLU A 66 -18.06 0.21 -27.77
C GLU A 66 -17.03 -0.75 -28.41
N ARG A 67 -15.80 -0.73 -27.90
CA ARG A 67 -14.70 -1.56 -28.36
C ARG A 67 -14.89 -2.90 -27.71
N GLN A 68 -15.62 -3.74 -28.46
CA GLN A 68 -15.55 -5.19 -28.51
C GLN A 68 -15.08 -5.80 -27.20
N HIS A 69 -16.07 -6.25 -26.42
CA HIS A 69 -15.91 -7.18 -25.30
C HIS A 69 -14.69 -8.07 -25.51
N ARG A 70 -13.58 -7.71 -24.85
CA ARG A 70 -12.44 -8.61 -24.68
C ARG A 70 -12.97 -9.73 -23.81
N SER A 71 -13.36 -10.82 -24.47
CA SER A 71 -13.78 -12.06 -23.83
C SER A 71 -12.71 -12.49 -22.85
N TRP A 72 -13.02 -12.47 -21.56
CA TRP A 72 -12.19 -13.13 -20.55
C TRP A 72 -12.14 -14.61 -20.89
N LYS A 73 -10.94 -15.15 -21.10
CA LYS A 73 -10.70 -16.60 -21.14
C LYS A 73 -10.23 -17.02 -19.74
N PRO A 74 -10.98 -17.86 -19.01
CA PRO A 74 -10.55 -18.35 -17.72
C PRO A 74 -9.64 -19.57 -17.93
N TRP A 75 -8.35 -19.33 -18.15
CA TRP A 75 -7.27 -20.29 -17.88
C TRP A 75 -5.93 -19.57 -17.78
#